data_AF-A0A7Y4ZI49-F1
#
_entry.id   AF-A0A7Y4ZI49-F1
#
_cell.length_a   1.000
_cell.length_b   1.000
_cell.length_c   1.000
_cell.angle_alpha   90.00
_cell.angle_beta   90.00
_cell.angle_gamma   90.00
#
_symmetry.space_group_name_H-M   'P 1'
#
loop_
_entity.id
_entity.type
_entity.pdbx_description
1 polymer ?
#
loop_
_entity_poly.entity_id
_entity_poly.type
_entity_poly.pdbx_seq_one_letter_code
_entity_poly.pdbx_strand_id
1 'polypeptide(L)'
;MRRAATTPLLAALLALAPAKAAAHTVGISKSTFTLAESGVVEAEISLSVRDLARLMPIDRDGDGLMDAAEVQAHKGDFEGFVHDAVDVFGDAAACPGTLVGTTLGERGDGLEIRARYACKPRPARLAVTARYMTTFDDAHRHAASLVSPTASKARVLTVTDRQVELDTGFTPPAPTSGGNTNLWAALAGVLVAAGLAIWWRKRRRPTS
;
A
#
# COMPACT_ATOMS: atom_id res chain seq x y z
N MET A 1 31.97 -6.54 -72.80
CA MET A 1 31.23 -5.62 -71.92
C MET A 1 30.46 -6.43 -70.88
N ARG A 2 30.96 -6.53 -69.63
CA ARG A 2 30.29 -7.24 -68.54
C ARG A 2 29.81 -6.20 -67.52
N ARG A 3 28.49 -6.02 -67.39
CA ARG A 3 27.88 -5.17 -66.35
C ARG A 3 27.81 -5.96 -65.05
N ALA A 4 28.43 -5.43 -64.00
CA ALA A 4 28.42 -5.98 -62.66
C ALA A 4 27.01 -5.89 -62.06
N ALA A 5 26.43 -7.05 -61.72
CA ALA A 5 25.17 -7.18 -60.99
C ALA A 5 25.50 -7.49 -59.52
N THR A 6 25.79 -6.47 -58.72
CA THR A 6 26.14 -6.65 -57.28
C THR A 6 25.27 -5.81 -56.34
N THR A 7 24.27 -5.09 -56.83
CA THR A 7 23.59 -4.04 -56.06
C THR A 7 22.35 -4.45 -55.23
N PRO A 8 21.62 -5.58 -55.44
CA PRO A 8 20.39 -5.81 -54.67
C PRO A 8 20.62 -6.41 -53.27
N LEU A 9 21.78 -7.04 -53.00
CA LEU A 9 22.01 -7.75 -51.73
C LEU A 9 22.26 -6.80 -50.55
N LEU A 10 22.88 -5.65 -50.80
CA LEU A 10 23.23 -4.69 -49.75
C LEU A 10 22.00 -3.96 -49.18
N ALA A 11 20.99 -3.70 -50.01
CA ALA A 11 19.74 -3.06 -49.58
C ALA A 11 18.88 -3.99 -48.73
N ALA A 12 18.88 -5.29 -49.02
CA ALA A 12 18.19 -6.29 -48.20
C ALA A 12 18.82 -6.43 -46.81
N LEU A 13 20.16 -6.38 -46.70
CA LEU A 13 20.86 -6.45 -45.41
C LEU A 13 20.63 -5.21 -44.52
N LEU A 14 20.42 -4.03 -45.09
CA LEU A 14 20.09 -2.83 -44.30
C LEU A 14 18.65 -2.84 -43.74
N ALA A 15 17.71 -3.54 -44.39
CA ALA A 15 16.33 -3.65 -43.91
C ALA A 15 16.17 -4.61 -42.72
N LEU A 16 17.18 -5.45 -42.45
CA LEU A 16 17.24 -6.32 -41.26
C LEU A 16 18.00 -5.70 -40.08
N ALA A 17 18.38 -4.42 -40.17
CA ALA A 17 18.92 -3.72 -39.01
C ALA A 17 17.82 -3.73 -37.93
N PRO A 18 18.07 -4.34 -36.75
CA PRO A 18 17.09 -4.36 -35.68
C PRO A 18 16.81 -2.90 -35.33
N ALA A 19 15.62 -2.41 -35.67
CA ALA A 19 15.10 -1.19 -35.10
C ALA A 19 15.29 -1.35 -33.60
N LYS A 20 16.01 -0.42 -32.96
CA LYS A 20 16.19 -0.43 -31.51
C LYS A 20 14.78 -0.54 -30.93
N ALA A 21 14.41 -1.74 -30.53
CA ALA A 21 13.15 -1.97 -29.86
C ALA A 21 13.34 -1.21 -28.57
N ALA A 22 12.74 -0.03 -28.54
CA ALA A 22 12.44 0.74 -27.36
C ALA A 22 11.48 -0.08 -26.49
N ALA A 23 11.88 -1.30 -26.12
CA ALA A 23 11.43 -2.02 -24.94
C ALA A 23 12.06 -1.31 -23.74
N HIS A 24 11.89 0.02 -23.69
CA HIS A 24 12.15 0.77 -22.49
C HIS A 24 11.11 0.26 -21.51
N THR A 25 11.62 -0.47 -20.53
CA THR A 25 10.96 -0.97 -19.35
C THR A 25 9.92 0.07 -18.94
N VAL A 26 8.65 -0.19 -19.22
CA VAL A 26 7.58 0.58 -18.60
C VAL A 26 7.90 0.53 -17.11
N GLY A 27 8.05 1.70 -16.48
CA GLY A 27 8.43 1.81 -15.08
C GLY A 27 7.38 1.15 -14.22
N ILE A 28 7.47 -0.18 -14.08
CA ILE A 28 6.59 -0.96 -13.22
C ILE A 28 7.18 -0.80 -11.84
N SER A 29 6.59 0.12 -11.10
CA SER A 29 6.73 0.14 -9.66
C SER A 29 6.22 -1.18 -9.07
N LYS A 30 6.85 -1.66 -8.00
CA LYS A 30 6.54 -2.94 -7.37
C LYS A 30 6.53 -2.83 -5.85
N SER A 31 5.73 -3.66 -5.20
CA SER A 31 5.77 -3.80 -3.75
C SER A 31 5.52 -5.23 -3.29
N THR A 32 6.17 -5.58 -2.20
CA THR A 32 5.96 -6.83 -1.48
C THR A 32 5.69 -6.51 -0.02
N PHE A 33 4.63 -7.09 0.54
CA PHE A 33 4.28 -6.99 1.95
C PHE A 33 4.26 -8.39 2.55
N THR A 34 5.16 -8.66 3.48
CA THR A 34 5.35 -9.97 4.11
C THR A 34 4.90 -9.92 5.56
N LEU A 35 3.80 -10.62 5.88
CA LEU A 35 3.31 -10.80 7.23
C LEU A 35 4.13 -11.86 7.96
N ALA A 36 4.86 -11.46 9.01
CA ALA A 36 5.57 -12.35 9.91
C ALA A 36 4.62 -12.99 10.94
N GLU A 37 5.08 -14.07 11.59
CA GLU A 37 4.32 -14.74 12.65
C GLU A 37 4.00 -13.84 13.84
N SER A 38 4.83 -12.82 14.08
CA SER A 38 4.66 -11.81 15.14
C SER A 38 3.50 -10.84 14.91
N GLY A 39 2.89 -10.84 13.71
CA GLY A 39 1.90 -9.84 13.29
C GLY A 39 2.51 -8.57 12.68
N VAL A 40 3.83 -8.48 12.56
CA VAL A 40 4.49 -7.38 11.84
C VAL A 40 4.45 -7.66 10.34
N VAL A 41 4.10 -6.65 9.55
CA VAL A 41 4.20 -6.68 8.08
C VAL A 41 5.46 -5.92 7.68
N GLU A 42 6.39 -6.60 7.02
CA GLU A 42 7.55 -5.98 6.39
C GLU A 42 7.21 -5.61 4.95
N ALA A 43 7.43 -4.36 4.57
CA ALA A 43 7.12 -3.85 3.25
C ALA A 43 8.39 -3.44 2.52
N GLU A 44 8.49 -3.84 1.26
CA GLU A 44 9.51 -3.41 0.30
C GLU A 44 8.77 -2.77 -0.88
N ILE A 45 9.02 -1.50 -1.14
CA ILE A 45 8.35 -0.74 -2.21
C ILE A 45 9.44 -0.17 -3.12
N SER A 46 9.51 -0.63 -4.36
CA SER A 46 10.46 -0.11 -5.35
C SER A 46 9.76 0.82 -6.33
N LEU A 47 10.33 2.02 -6.46
CA LEU A 47 9.87 3.09 -7.34
C LEU A 47 11.01 3.54 -8.24
N SER A 48 10.70 3.96 -9.47
CA SER A 48 11.70 4.60 -10.33
C SER A 48 11.93 6.06 -9.90
N VAL A 49 13.04 6.68 -10.34
CA VAL A 49 13.26 8.14 -10.16
C VAL A 49 12.07 8.94 -10.68
N ARG A 50 11.53 8.56 -11.83
CA ARG A 50 10.38 9.23 -12.44
C ARG A 50 9.12 9.14 -11.57
N ASP A 51 8.90 7.99 -10.92
CA ASP A 51 7.77 7.82 -10.01
C ASP A 51 7.95 8.67 -8.76
N LEU A 52 9.16 8.67 -8.20
CA LEU A 52 9.51 9.47 -7.03
C LEU A 52 9.36 10.96 -7.31
N ALA A 53 9.80 11.45 -8.47
CA ALA A 53 9.65 12.85 -8.88
C ALA A 53 8.18 13.31 -8.94
N ARG A 54 7.22 12.39 -9.10
CA ARG A 54 5.77 12.70 -9.03
C ARG A 54 5.23 12.71 -7.60
N LEU A 55 5.94 12.07 -6.66
CA LEU A 55 5.56 11.99 -5.25
C LEU A 55 6.22 13.11 -4.44
N MET A 56 7.47 13.43 -4.74
CA MET A 56 8.30 14.40 -4.04
C MET A 56 9.42 14.90 -4.97
N PRO A 57 9.85 16.18 -4.84
CA PRO A 57 10.90 16.75 -5.68
C PRO A 57 12.30 16.33 -5.19
N ILE A 58 12.63 15.04 -5.32
CA ILE A 58 13.86 14.45 -4.76
C ILE A 58 15.12 14.72 -5.59
N ASP A 59 14.99 14.73 -6.91
CA ASP A 59 16.07 15.06 -7.87
C ASP A 59 16.20 16.59 -7.91
N ARG A 60 17.14 17.12 -7.13
CA ARG A 60 17.28 18.56 -6.89
C ARG A 60 18.05 19.26 -7.99
N ASP A 61 19.01 18.57 -8.60
CA ASP A 61 19.84 19.15 -9.66
C ASP A 61 19.28 18.88 -11.07
N GLY A 62 18.31 17.97 -11.19
CA GLY A 62 17.55 17.69 -12.41
C GLY A 62 18.31 16.81 -13.39
N ASP A 63 19.31 16.06 -12.93
CA ASP A 63 20.13 15.20 -13.80
C ASP A 63 19.43 13.87 -14.16
N GLY A 64 18.29 13.57 -13.51
CA GLY A 64 17.48 12.39 -13.74
C GLY A 64 17.97 11.13 -12.99
N LEU A 65 18.92 11.30 -12.08
CA LEU A 65 19.41 10.28 -11.16
C LEU A 65 19.08 10.70 -9.72
N MET A 66 19.32 9.81 -8.78
CA MET A 66 19.30 10.14 -7.35
C MET A 66 20.64 9.78 -6.74
N ASP A 67 21.16 10.69 -5.91
CA ASP A 67 22.32 10.40 -5.08
C ASP A 67 21.95 10.16 -3.60
N ALA A 68 22.94 9.72 -2.82
CA ALA A 68 22.73 9.41 -1.41
C ALA A 68 22.44 10.66 -0.55
N ALA A 69 22.95 11.84 -0.94
CA ALA A 69 22.74 13.08 -0.22
C ALA A 69 21.30 13.58 -0.40
N GLU A 70 20.74 13.47 -1.61
CA GLU A 70 19.35 13.77 -1.91
C GLU A 70 18.41 12.85 -1.12
N VAL A 71 18.63 11.53 -1.20
CA VAL A 71 17.82 10.56 -0.42
C VAL A 71 17.87 10.85 1.07
N GLN A 72 19.05 11.20 1.59
CA GLN A 72 19.22 11.52 3.01
C GLN A 72 18.53 12.83 3.40
N ALA A 73 18.53 13.84 2.53
CA ALA A 73 17.84 15.11 2.74
C ALA A 73 16.31 14.94 2.78
N HIS A 74 15.78 13.94 2.06
CA HIS A 74 14.35 13.65 1.95
C HIS A 74 13.86 12.57 2.93
N LYS A 75 14.62 12.24 3.98
CA LYS A 75 14.23 11.23 4.98
C LYS A 75 12.82 11.47 5.57
N GLY A 76 12.50 12.71 5.91
CA GLY A 76 11.18 13.07 6.47
C GLY A 76 10.03 12.84 5.49
N ASP A 77 10.27 13.05 4.19
CA ASP A 77 9.26 12.80 3.15
C ASP A 77 9.00 11.30 2.97
N PHE A 78 10.03 10.45 3.13
CA PHE A 78 9.84 8.99 3.13
C PHE A 78 9.10 8.48 4.37
N GLU A 79 9.32 9.10 5.53
CA GLU A 79 8.51 8.82 6.73
C GLU A 79 7.05 9.19 6.46
N GLY A 80 6.80 10.39 5.94
CA GLY A 80 5.46 10.82 5.52
C GLY A 80 4.84 9.89 4.47
N PHE A 81 5.60 9.44 3.47
CA PHE A 81 5.13 8.48 2.46
C PHE A 81 4.64 7.17 3.09
N VAL A 82 5.36 6.62 4.06
CA VAL A 82 4.97 5.38 4.76
C VAL A 82 3.68 5.57 5.56
N HIS A 83 3.47 6.75 6.15
CA HIS A 83 2.28 7.03 6.96
C HIS A 83 1.05 7.41 6.12
N ASP A 84 1.26 8.25 5.11
CA ASP A 84 0.18 8.95 4.42
C ASP A 84 -0.12 8.33 3.06
N ALA A 85 0.81 7.60 2.46
CA ALA A 85 0.66 7.09 1.10
C ALA A 85 0.38 5.58 1.03
N VAL A 86 0.55 4.84 2.12
CA VAL A 86 0.32 3.40 2.19
C VAL A 86 -0.53 3.07 3.41
N ASP A 87 -1.75 2.61 3.16
CA ASP A 87 -2.61 2.11 4.24
C ASP A 87 -2.49 0.59 4.36
N VAL A 88 -2.23 0.12 5.57
CA VAL A 88 -2.22 -1.31 5.90
C VAL A 88 -3.24 -1.56 7.00
N PHE A 89 -4.14 -2.51 6.76
CA PHE A 89 -5.18 -2.92 7.70
C PHE A 89 -5.12 -4.43 7.97
N GLY A 90 -5.24 -4.78 9.24
CA GLY A 90 -5.43 -6.16 9.71
C GLY A 90 -6.79 -6.29 10.38
N ASP A 91 -7.67 -7.15 9.87
CA ASP A 91 -9.03 -7.36 10.40
C ASP A 91 -9.80 -6.04 10.65
N ALA A 92 -9.71 -5.10 9.69
CA ALA A 92 -10.27 -3.75 9.74
C ALA A 92 -9.62 -2.77 10.75
N ALA A 93 -8.61 -3.17 11.51
CA ALA A 93 -7.80 -2.27 12.33
C ALA A 93 -6.59 -1.76 11.54
N ALA A 94 -6.30 -0.46 11.62
CA ALA A 94 -5.11 0.12 10.98
C ALA A 94 -3.83 -0.42 11.64
N CYS A 95 -2.83 -0.76 10.83
CA CYS A 95 -1.51 -1.16 11.28
C CYS A 95 -0.56 0.03 11.14
N PRO A 96 -0.10 0.65 12.24
CA PRO A 96 0.80 1.81 12.17
C PRO A 96 2.11 1.45 11.45
N GLY A 97 2.46 2.24 10.44
CA GLY A 97 3.70 2.11 9.67
C GLY A 97 4.89 2.81 10.32
N THR A 98 6.10 2.40 9.99
CA THR A 98 7.34 3.08 10.35
C THR A 98 8.38 2.82 9.26
N LEU A 99 9.08 3.87 8.82
CA LEU A 99 10.18 3.75 7.88
C LEU A 99 11.34 2.97 8.53
N VAL A 100 11.81 1.93 7.85
CA VAL A 100 13.01 1.18 8.23
C VAL A 100 14.24 1.77 7.54
N GLY A 101 14.10 2.13 6.26
CA GLY A 101 15.16 2.78 5.51
C GLY A 101 14.89 2.81 4.02
N THR A 102 15.84 3.36 3.28
CA THR A 102 15.80 3.44 1.82
C THR A 102 17.09 2.86 1.24
N THR A 103 17.04 2.37 0.01
CA THR A 103 18.20 1.81 -0.68
C THR A 103 18.14 2.21 -2.14
N LEU A 104 19.18 2.90 -2.60
CA LEU A 104 19.33 3.31 -3.99
C LEU A 104 19.60 2.10 -4.87
N GLY A 105 18.98 2.08 -6.05
CA GLY A 105 19.34 1.14 -7.10
C GLY A 105 20.78 1.38 -7.57
N GLU A 106 21.43 0.34 -8.10
CA GLU A 106 22.86 0.39 -8.49
C GLU A 106 23.20 1.55 -9.45
N ARG A 107 22.24 1.97 -10.27
CA ARG A 107 22.41 3.04 -11.25
C ARG A 107 21.79 4.37 -10.82
N GLY A 108 21.24 4.45 -9.62
CA GLY A 108 20.51 5.63 -9.14
C GLY A 108 19.18 5.88 -9.87
N ASP A 109 18.70 4.94 -10.69
CA ASP A 109 17.48 5.04 -11.50
C ASP A 109 16.20 4.59 -10.77
N GLY A 110 16.34 4.21 -9.51
CA GLY A 110 15.23 3.88 -8.62
C GLY A 110 15.63 3.80 -7.16
N LEU A 111 14.62 3.65 -6.31
CA LEU A 111 14.75 3.56 -4.87
C LEU A 111 13.86 2.44 -4.33
N GLU A 112 14.40 1.65 -3.42
CA GLU A 112 13.64 0.77 -2.56
C GLU A 112 13.37 1.47 -1.22
N ILE A 113 12.11 1.53 -0.83
CA ILE A 113 11.65 2.01 0.47
C ILE A 113 11.25 0.79 1.29
N ARG A 114 11.87 0.63 2.47
CA ARG A 114 11.57 -0.45 3.42
C ARG A 114 10.82 0.10 4.62
N ALA A 115 9.72 -0.56 4.98
CA ALA A 115 8.88 -0.15 6.09
C ALA A 115 8.39 -1.34 6.92
N ARG A 116 7.92 -1.08 8.13
CA ARG A 116 7.27 -2.05 9.01
C ARG A 116 5.91 -1.54 9.45
N TYR A 117 4.89 -2.39 9.39
CA TYR A 117 3.55 -2.09 9.88
C TYR A 117 3.19 -3.05 11.01
N ALA A 118 2.81 -2.50 12.17
CA ALA A 118 2.51 -3.30 13.36
C ALA A 118 1.02 -3.67 13.41
N CYS A 119 0.66 -4.90 13.01
CA CYS A 119 -0.70 -5.41 13.17
C CYS A 119 -0.80 -6.22 14.48
N LYS A 120 -1.46 -5.67 15.49
CA LYS A 120 -1.68 -6.33 16.79
C LYS A 120 -3.17 -6.33 17.14
N PRO A 121 -3.81 -7.51 17.29
CA PRO A 121 -3.26 -8.87 17.12
C PRO A 121 -2.89 -9.19 15.66
N ARG A 122 -2.22 -10.34 15.44
CA ARG A 122 -1.95 -10.86 14.09
C ARG A 122 -3.29 -11.05 13.35
N PRO A 123 -3.44 -10.54 12.12
CA PRO A 123 -4.73 -10.54 11.46
C PRO A 123 -5.04 -11.83 10.70
N ALA A 124 -6.32 -12.21 10.66
CA ALA A 124 -6.86 -13.25 9.77
C ALA A 124 -6.95 -12.76 8.31
N ARG A 125 -7.10 -11.46 8.12
CA ARG A 125 -7.21 -10.78 6.83
C ARG A 125 -6.34 -9.55 6.79
N LEU A 126 -5.46 -9.48 5.80
CA LEU A 126 -4.58 -8.35 5.55
C LEU A 126 -5.04 -7.61 4.30
N ALA A 127 -5.23 -6.30 4.40
CA ALA A 127 -5.53 -5.43 3.27
C ALA A 127 -4.49 -4.32 3.18
N VAL A 128 -4.04 -4.02 1.95
CA VAL A 128 -3.11 -2.93 1.68
C VAL A 128 -3.66 -2.07 0.57
N THR A 129 -3.69 -0.75 0.79
CA THR A 129 -4.07 0.24 -0.21
C THR A 129 -2.88 1.16 -0.52
N ALA A 130 -2.45 1.14 -1.77
CA ALA A 130 -1.42 2.05 -2.27
C ALA A 130 -2.04 3.40 -2.63
N ARG A 131 -2.28 4.27 -1.62
CA ARG A 131 -2.91 5.58 -1.85
C ARG A 131 -2.13 6.45 -2.81
N TYR A 132 -0.79 6.38 -2.77
CA TYR A 132 0.10 7.12 -3.67
C TYR A 132 -0.19 6.89 -5.15
N MET A 133 -0.90 5.83 -5.53
CA MET A 133 -1.29 5.58 -6.91
C MET A 133 -2.15 6.69 -7.54
N THR A 134 -2.77 7.57 -6.74
CA THR A 134 -3.54 8.72 -7.25
C THR A 134 -2.69 9.87 -7.77
N THR A 135 -1.37 9.85 -7.54
CA THR A 135 -0.46 10.87 -8.08
C THR A 135 -0.01 10.54 -9.51
N PHE A 136 -0.25 9.31 -9.97
CA PHE A 136 0.13 8.86 -11.30
C PHE A 136 -1.02 8.99 -12.30
N ASP A 137 -0.67 8.89 -13.58
CA ASP A 137 -1.65 8.85 -14.68
C ASP A 137 -2.35 7.48 -14.76
N ASP A 138 -3.47 7.45 -15.50
CA ASP A 138 -4.32 6.26 -15.66
C ASP A 138 -3.60 5.07 -16.33
N ALA A 139 -2.48 5.31 -17.01
CA ALA A 139 -1.68 4.28 -17.67
C ALA A 139 -0.69 3.61 -16.70
N HIS A 140 -0.41 4.22 -15.55
CA HIS A 140 0.51 3.68 -14.55
C HIS A 140 0.02 2.35 -13.98
N ARG A 141 0.96 1.42 -13.77
CA ARG A 141 0.70 0.08 -13.23
C ARG A 141 1.68 -0.21 -12.11
N HIS A 142 1.18 -0.77 -11.02
CA HIS A 142 2.00 -1.16 -9.87
C HIS A 142 1.77 -2.62 -9.53
N ALA A 143 2.83 -3.43 -9.48
CA ALA A 143 2.71 -4.84 -9.11
C ALA A 143 2.85 -4.99 -7.58
N ALA A 144 1.76 -5.32 -6.89
CA ALA A 144 1.74 -5.53 -5.45
C ALA A 144 1.60 -7.02 -5.09
N SER A 145 2.36 -7.48 -4.10
CA SER A 145 2.26 -8.83 -3.55
C SER A 145 2.07 -8.80 -2.04
N LEU A 146 1.11 -9.59 -1.54
CA LEU A 146 0.95 -9.91 -0.13
C LEU A 146 1.40 -11.34 0.11
N VAL A 147 2.22 -11.54 1.14
CA VAL A 147 2.76 -12.84 1.53
C VAL A 147 2.52 -13.05 3.01
N SER A 148 2.13 -14.26 3.39
CA SER A 148 2.05 -14.74 4.77
C SER A 148 2.68 -16.14 4.83
N PRO A 149 2.86 -16.74 6.02
CA PRO A 149 3.46 -18.07 6.12
C PRO A 149 2.68 -19.17 5.39
N THR A 150 1.37 -18.97 5.17
CA THR A 150 0.44 -20.00 4.67
C THR A 150 -0.27 -19.62 3.38
N ALA A 151 -0.18 -18.36 2.94
CA ALA A 151 -0.89 -17.86 1.76
C ALA A 151 -0.14 -16.69 1.11
N SER A 152 -0.30 -16.52 -0.20
CA SER A 152 0.20 -15.37 -0.95
C SER A 152 -0.79 -14.93 -2.03
N LYS A 153 -0.72 -13.65 -2.42
CA LYS A 153 -1.52 -13.09 -3.50
C LYS A 153 -0.79 -11.93 -4.15
N ALA A 154 -0.77 -11.91 -5.49
CA ALA A 154 -0.26 -10.80 -6.27
C ALA A 154 -1.39 -10.12 -7.06
N ARG A 155 -1.29 -8.82 -7.27
CA ARG A 155 -2.24 -8.02 -8.06
C ARG A 155 -1.52 -6.88 -8.77
N VAL A 156 -1.93 -6.58 -10.00
CA VAL A 156 -1.57 -5.32 -10.66
C VAL A 156 -2.58 -4.26 -10.24
N LEU A 157 -2.08 -3.23 -9.56
CA LEU A 157 -2.84 -2.07 -9.12
C LEU A 157 -2.85 -1.00 -10.22
N THR A 158 -3.95 -0.25 -10.27
CA THR A 158 -4.17 0.90 -11.14
C THR A 158 -4.68 2.08 -10.30
N VAL A 159 -4.85 3.25 -10.90
CA VAL A 159 -5.42 4.42 -10.19
C VAL A 159 -6.84 4.17 -9.66
N THR A 160 -7.65 3.37 -10.35
CA THR A 160 -9.03 3.03 -9.95
C THR A 160 -9.13 1.78 -9.08
N ASP A 161 -8.08 0.95 -9.04
CA ASP A 161 -8.02 -0.29 -8.28
C ASP A 161 -6.68 -0.39 -7.54
N ARG A 162 -6.64 0.17 -6.33
CA ARG A 162 -5.42 0.44 -5.57
C ARG A 162 -5.18 -0.52 -4.40
N GLN A 163 -6.01 -1.55 -4.28
CA GLN A 163 -6.05 -2.42 -3.11
C GLN A 163 -5.74 -3.88 -3.45
N VAL A 164 -4.94 -4.50 -2.60
CA VAL A 164 -4.75 -5.96 -2.55
C VAL A 164 -5.12 -6.46 -1.16
N GLU A 165 -5.75 -7.63 -1.10
CA GLU A 165 -6.24 -8.23 0.13
C GLU A 165 -5.97 -9.73 0.14
N LEU A 166 -5.51 -10.24 1.28
CA LEU A 166 -5.12 -11.62 1.51
C LEU A 166 -5.79 -12.14 2.79
N ASP A 167 -6.56 -13.22 2.67
CA ASP A 167 -6.89 -14.05 3.84
C ASP A 167 -5.63 -14.84 4.22
N THR A 168 -5.13 -14.63 5.43
CA THR A 168 -3.79 -15.08 5.85
C THR A 168 -3.79 -16.54 6.28
N GLY A 169 -4.96 -17.17 6.41
CA GLY A 169 -5.13 -18.51 7.00
C GLY A 169 -4.95 -18.53 8.52
N PHE A 170 -4.64 -17.39 9.15
CA PHE A 170 -4.60 -17.30 10.61
C PHE A 170 -6.02 -17.37 11.17
N THR A 171 -6.26 -18.32 12.06
CA THR A 171 -7.50 -18.40 12.83
C THR A 171 -7.21 -17.81 14.22
N PRO A 172 -7.80 -16.64 14.57
CA PRO A 172 -7.67 -16.11 15.91
C PRO A 172 -8.20 -17.13 16.92
N PRO A 173 -7.58 -17.27 18.11
CA PRO A 173 -8.19 -18.06 19.17
C PRO A 173 -9.60 -17.51 19.43
N ALA A 174 -10.57 -18.40 19.60
CA ALA A 174 -11.94 -17.99 19.91
C ALA A 174 -11.91 -17.01 21.10
N PRO A 175 -12.67 -15.90 21.04
CA PRO A 175 -12.77 -15.00 22.18
C PRO A 175 -13.19 -15.85 23.36
N THR A 176 -12.35 -15.92 24.39
CA THR A 176 -12.71 -16.60 25.62
C THR A 176 -13.98 -15.92 26.10
N SER A 177 -15.10 -16.65 26.05
CA SER A 177 -16.37 -16.19 26.60
C SER A 177 -16.14 -16.03 28.09
N GLY A 178 -15.64 -14.87 28.50
CA GLY A 178 -15.44 -14.53 29.89
C GLY A 178 -16.81 -14.64 30.53
N GLY A 179 -17.03 -15.73 31.26
CA GLY A 179 -18.21 -15.98 32.07
C GLY A 179 -18.23 -14.98 33.21
N ASN A 180 -18.51 -13.73 32.88
CA ASN A 180 -19.02 -12.73 33.79
C ASN A 180 -20.37 -12.31 33.21
N THR A 181 -21.35 -13.16 33.48
CA THR A 181 -22.74 -12.75 33.64
C THR A 181 -22.75 -11.58 34.63
N ASN A 182 -22.66 -10.36 34.12
CA ASN A 182 -22.95 -9.16 34.87
C ASN A 182 -24.44 -9.17 35.26
N LEU A 183 -24.76 -9.90 36.33
CA LEU A 183 -26.07 -9.94 36.98
C LEU A 183 -26.59 -8.51 37.31
N TRP A 184 -25.70 -7.51 37.39
CA TRP A 184 -26.04 -6.13 37.67
C TRP A 184 -26.73 -5.38 36.51
N ALA A 185 -26.54 -5.81 35.25
CA ALA A 185 -27.24 -5.18 34.12
C ALA A 185 -28.75 -5.53 34.10
N ALA A 186 -29.16 -6.61 34.74
CA ALA A 186 -30.57 -6.97 34.90
C ALA A 186 -31.30 -6.13 35.97
N LEU A 187 -30.58 -5.49 36.92
CA LEU A 187 -31.19 -4.67 37.98
C LEU A 187 -31.36 -3.19 37.59
N ALA A 188 -30.58 -2.68 36.63
CA ALA A 188 -30.70 -1.29 36.19
C ALA A 188 -31.94 -1.02 35.29
N GLY A 189 -32.46 -2.04 34.61
CA GLY A 189 -33.66 -1.92 33.77
C GLY A 189 -34.96 -1.66 34.55
N VAL A 190 -35.00 -1.96 35.86
CA VAL A 190 -36.21 -1.80 36.68
C VAL A 190 -36.37 -0.38 37.22
N LEU A 191 -35.28 0.40 37.37
CA LEU A 191 -35.36 1.74 37.98
C LEU A 191 -35.70 2.88 36.99
N VAL A 192 -35.43 2.71 35.69
CA VAL A 192 -35.75 3.75 34.69
C VAL A 192 -37.25 3.79 34.34
N ALA A 193 -37.96 2.66 34.44
CA ALA A 193 -39.40 2.60 34.20
C ALA A 193 -40.22 3.35 35.27
N ALA A 194 -39.72 3.45 36.52
CA ALA A 194 -40.41 4.17 37.59
C ALA A 194 -40.30 5.71 37.47
N GLY A 195 -39.19 6.22 36.92
CA GLY A 195 -38.97 7.67 36.78
C GLY A 195 -39.84 8.35 35.71
N LEU A 196 -40.12 7.65 34.60
CA LEU A 196 -40.90 8.18 33.47
C LEU A 196 -42.40 8.34 33.80
N ALA A 197 -42.96 7.51 34.67
CA ALA A 197 -44.37 7.60 35.08
C ALA A 197 -44.67 8.84 35.94
N ILE A 198 -43.70 9.30 36.76
CA ILE A 198 -43.89 10.45 37.66
C ILE A 198 -43.86 11.77 36.88
N TRP A 199 -43.03 11.86 35.84
CA TRP A 199 -42.92 13.08 35.03
C TRP A 199 -44.18 13.34 34.18
N TRP A 200 -44.82 12.29 33.65
CA TRP A 200 -46.01 12.44 32.81
C TRP A 200 -47.25 12.94 33.59
N ARG A 201 -47.35 12.64 34.88
CA ARG A 201 -48.50 13.06 35.72
C ARG A 201 -48.49 14.56 36.05
N LYS A 202 -47.33 15.22 35.99
CA LYS A 202 -47.19 16.64 36.41
C LYS A 202 -47.51 17.65 35.30
N ARG A 203 -47.60 17.23 34.03
CA ARG A 203 -47.88 18.12 32.87
C ARG A 203 -49.37 18.33 32.53
N ARG A 204 -50.32 17.71 33.24
CA ARG A 204 -51.77 17.86 32.99
C ARG A 204 -52.48 18.78 34.01
N ARG A 205 -51.99 20.00 34.21
CA ARG A 205 -52.81 21.04 34.86
C ARG A 205 -53.02 22.21 33.88
N PRO A 206 -54.23 22.36 33.33
CA PRO A 206 -54.57 23.56 32.58
C PRO A 206 -54.74 24.74 33.56
N THR A 207 -54.11 25.87 33.22
CA THR A 207 -54.34 27.17 33.85
C THR A 207 -55.59 27.79 33.23
N SER A 208 -56.60 28.04 34.05
CA SER A 208 -57.74 28.93 33.77
C SER A 208 -57.45 30.33 34.25
#